data_AF-A0A3C1LI86-F1
#
_entry.id   AF-A0A3C1LI86-F1
#
_cell.length_a   1.000
_cell.length_b   1.000
_cell.length_c   1.000
_cell.angle_alpha   90.00
_cell.angle_beta   90.00
_cell.angle_gamma   90.00
#
_symmetry.space_group_name_H-M   'P 1'
#
loop_
_entity.id
_entity.type
_entity.pdbx_description
1 polymer ?
#
loop_
_entity_poly.entity_id
_entity_poly.type
_entity_poly.pdbx_seq_one_letter_code
_entity_poly.pdbx_strand_id
1 'polypeptide(L)'
;MLASILLITPPFTQLNTPYPATAYLKGFLNTKGITSFQADLGIEVTLQLFSKHGLTQIFSKPLRVNEYDENIQRIYTLRNAYIQTIDDVILFLQGKNPTLAHFIARRNFLPEASRFAQLDDLEWAFGTMGVEDKAKHLATMYLEDISDYIKA
;
A
#
# COMPACT_ATOMS: atom_id res chain seq x y z
N MET A 1 -17.24 -31.93 -19.75
CA MET A 1 -17.04 -30.57 -19.19
C MET A 1 -15.68 -30.10 -19.65
N LEU A 2 -15.58 -28.89 -20.22
CA LEU A 2 -14.26 -28.27 -20.44
C LEU A 2 -13.62 -27.99 -19.07
N ALA A 3 -12.33 -28.26 -18.95
CA ALA A 3 -11.59 -27.91 -17.73
C ALA A 3 -11.59 -26.39 -17.53
N SER A 4 -11.78 -25.94 -16.29
CA SER A 4 -11.70 -24.51 -15.96
C SER A 4 -10.25 -24.04 -15.96
N ILE A 5 -10.01 -22.81 -16.41
CA ILE A 5 -8.68 -22.20 -16.49
C ILE A 5 -8.50 -21.22 -15.31
N LEU A 6 -7.34 -21.27 -14.65
CA LEU A 6 -6.91 -20.27 -13.67
C LEU A 6 -5.73 -19.48 -14.23
N LEU A 7 -5.88 -18.16 -14.29
CA LEU A 7 -4.83 -17.22 -14.71
C LEU A 7 -4.24 -16.55 -13.47
N ILE A 8 -2.92 -16.64 -13.29
CA ILE A 8 -2.24 -16.11 -12.11
C ILE A 8 -1.29 -15.00 -12.54
N THR A 9 -1.47 -13.80 -11.98
CA THR A 9 -0.41 -12.79 -11.96
C THR A 9 0.54 -13.17 -10.83
N PRO A 10 1.81 -13.52 -11.11
CA PRO A 10 2.76 -13.89 -10.06
C PRO A 10 3.05 -12.70 -9.15
N PRO A 11 3.46 -12.93 -7.89
CA PRO A 11 3.74 -11.85 -6.96
C PRO A 11 4.97 -11.03 -7.40
N PHE A 12 5.01 -9.76 -6.96
CA PHE A 12 6.14 -8.84 -7.15
C PHE A 12 6.48 -8.48 -8.60
N THR A 13 5.55 -8.69 -9.54
CA THR A 13 5.52 -7.91 -10.77
C THR A 13 5.23 -6.44 -10.37
N GLN A 14 6.00 -5.47 -10.88
CA GLN A 14 5.97 -4.03 -10.52
C GLN A 14 4.59 -3.54 -10.03
N LEU A 15 4.45 -3.35 -8.71
CA LEU A 15 3.18 -3.03 -8.03
C LEU A 15 2.43 -1.81 -8.59
N ASN A 16 3.17 -0.86 -9.17
CA ASN A 16 2.66 0.38 -9.72
C ASN A 16 2.25 0.28 -11.20
N THR A 17 2.40 -0.89 -11.83
CA THR A 17 2.05 -1.10 -13.24
C THR A 17 0.79 -1.96 -13.32
N PRO A 18 -0.28 -1.52 -13.99
CA PRO A 18 -1.43 -2.39 -14.21
C PRO A 18 -0.99 -3.61 -15.02
N TYR A 19 -1.35 -4.81 -14.56
CA TYR A 19 -1.14 -6.07 -15.27
C TYR A 19 -2.44 -6.58 -15.89
N PRO A 20 -2.93 -5.98 -16.99
CA PRO A 20 -4.22 -6.35 -17.55
C PRO A 20 -4.20 -7.68 -18.29
N ALA A 21 -3.04 -8.33 -18.45
CA ALA A 21 -2.88 -9.54 -19.27
C ALA A 21 -3.86 -10.65 -18.86
N THR A 22 -3.95 -10.96 -17.56
CA THR A 22 -4.85 -12.00 -17.04
C THR A 22 -6.32 -11.58 -17.20
N ALA A 23 -6.64 -10.30 -17.02
CA ALA A 23 -7.98 -9.76 -17.25
C ALA A 23 -8.40 -9.84 -18.73
N TYR A 24 -7.49 -9.51 -19.66
CA TYR A 24 -7.73 -9.59 -21.10
C TYR A 24 -7.88 -11.04 -21.57
N LEU A 25 -7.02 -11.95 -21.10
CA LEU A 25 -7.12 -13.37 -21.40
C LEU A 25 -8.44 -13.95 -20.88
N LYS A 26 -8.84 -13.62 -19.65
CA LYS A 26 -10.15 -13.99 -19.09
C LYS A 26 -11.29 -13.46 -19.96
N GLY A 27 -11.23 -12.18 -20.36
CA GLY A 27 -12.21 -11.57 -21.27
C GLY A 27 -12.33 -12.35 -22.58
N PHE A 28 -11.20 -12.68 -23.23
CA PHE A 28 -11.17 -13.48 -24.46
C PHE A 28 -11.75 -14.89 -24.25
N LEU A 29 -11.35 -15.61 -23.21
CA LEU A 29 -11.84 -16.96 -22.91
C LEU A 29 -13.36 -16.97 -22.65
N ASN A 30 -13.87 -15.94 -21.99
CA ASN A 30 -15.31 -15.77 -21.79
C ASN A 30 -16.06 -15.61 -23.12
N THR A 31 -15.50 -14.90 -24.12
CA THR A 31 -16.11 -14.83 -25.47
C THR A 31 -16.19 -16.18 -26.18
N LYS A 32 -15.39 -17.16 -25.76
CA LYS A 32 -15.39 -18.54 -26.28
C LYS A 32 -16.24 -19.50 -25.44
N GLY A 33 -16.94 -19.00 -24.42
CA GLY A 33 -17.71 -19.84 -23.49
C GLY A 33 -16.83 -20.73 -22.60
N ILE A 34 -15.54 -20.39 -22.45
CA ILE A 34 -14.60 -21.14 -21.61
C ILE A 34 -14.56 -20.50 -20.23
N THR A 35 -14.95 -21.27 -19.20
CA THR A 35 -14.90 -20.82 -17.81
C THR A 35 -13.45 -20.54 -17.40
N SER A 36 -13.20 -19.31 -16.94
CA SER A 36 -11.88 -18.88 -16.49
C SER A 36 -11.92 -17.97 -15.26
N PHE A 37 -10.90 -18.10 -14.42
CA PHE A 37 -10.70 -17.35 -13.18
C PHE A 37 -9.38 -16.60 -13.25
N GLN A 38 -9.24 -15.55 -12.43
CA GLN A 38 -7.98 -14.82 -12.28
C GLN A 38 -7.65 -14.66 -10.79
N ALA A 39 -6.37 -14.69 -10.47
CA ALA A 39 -5.84 -14.33 -9.17
C ALA A 39 -4.61 -13.43 -9.37
N ASP A 40 -4.44 -12.43 -8.51
CA ASP A 40 -3.28 -11.55 -8.55
C ASP A 40 -2.60 -11.60 -7.19
N LEU A 41 -1.55 -12.44 -7.12
CA LEU A 41 -0.85 -12.69 -5.86
C LEU A 41 -0.06 -11.46 -5.40
N GLY A 42 0.28 -10.54 -6.30
CA GLY A 42 1.00 -9.31 -5.95
C GLY A 42 0.12 -8.37 -5.13
N ILE A 43 -1.07 -8.04 -5.65
CA ILE A 43 -2.01 -7.17 -4.93
C ILE A 43 -2.59 -7.87 -3.70
N GLU A 44 -2.88 -9.17 -3.76
CA GLU A 44 -3.41 -9.92 -2.62
C GLU A 44 -2.43 -9.93 -1.44
N VAL A 45 -1.15 -10.23 -1.67
CA VAL A 45 -0.10 -10.17 -0.64
C VAL A 45 0.05 -8.75 -0.10
N THR A 46 0.07 -7.75 -0.97
CA THR A 46 0.21 -6.34 -0.60
C THR A 46 -0.93 -5.90 0.31
N LEU A 47 -2.19 -6.24 -0.02
CA LEU A 47 -3.35 -5.90 0.79
C LEU A 47 -3.37 -6.67 2.12
N GLN A 48 -2.89 -7.91 2.15
CA GLN A 48 -2.77 -8.65 3.42
C GLN A 48 -1.71 -8.03 4.32
N LEU A 49 -0.55 -7.66 3.77
CA LEU A 49 0.54 -7.01 4.50
C LEU A 49 0.12 -5.64 5.04
N PHE A 50 -0.40 -4.78 4.16
CA PHE A 50 -0.90 -3.45 4.49
C PHE A 50 -2.36 -3.52 4.95
N SER A 51 -2.61 -4.31 5.99
CA SER A 51 -3.88 -4.34 6.68
C SER A 51 -3.63 -4.22 8.18
N LYS A 52 -4.67 -3.86 8.94
CA LYS A 52 -4.58 -3.88 10.40
C LYS A 52 -4.09 -5.23 10.93
N HIS A 53 -4.58 -6.32 10.35
CA HIS A 53 -4.15 -7.67 10.72
C HIS A 53 -2.67 -7.91 10.40
N GLY A 54 -2.25 -7.60 9.16
CA GLY A 54 -0.88 -7.76 8.71
C GLY A 54 0.11 -6.94 9.55
N LEU A 55 -0.17 -5.66 9.77
CA LEU A 55 0.67 -4.81 10.61
C LEU A 55 0.72 -5.29 12.06
N THR A 56 -0.40 -5.75 12.63
CA THR A 56 -0.39 -6.32 13.99
C THR A 56 0.54 -7.52 14.07
N GLN A 57 0.52 -8.42 13.08
CA GLN A 57 1.44 -9.56 13.03
C GLN A 57 2.90 -9.13 12.85
N ILE A 58 3.17 -8.15 12.00
CA ILE A 58 4.52 -7.61 11.76
C ILE A 58 5.10 -7.02 13.05
N PHE A 59 4.35 -6.13 13.71
CA PHE A 59 4.79 -5.47 14.94
C PHE A 59 4.78 -6.38 16.19
N SER A 60 4.12 -7.54 16.13
CA SER A 60 4.16 -8.52 17.22
C SER A 60 5.51 -9.24 17.34
N LYS A 61 6.31 -9.24 16.27
CA LYS A 61 7.64 -9.83 16.29
C LYS A 61 8.57 -8.93 17.10
N PRO A 62 9.43 -9.52 17.95
CA PRO A 62 10.45 -8.73 18.64
C PRO A 62 11.34 -8.07 17.60
N LEU A 63 11.60 -6.79 17.79
CA LEU A 63 12.58 -6.03 17.03
C LEU A 63 13.92 -6.77 17.05
N ARG A 64 14.38 -7.28 15.91
CA ARG A 64 15.72 -7.85 15.74
C ARG A 64 16.78 -6.76 15.54
N VAL A 65 16.56 -5.61 16.18
CA VAL A 65 17.27 -4.38 15.87
C VAL A 65 18.71 -4.52 16.34
N ASN A 66 19.65 -4.22 15.44
CA ASN A 66 20.89 -3.57 15.85
C ASN A 66 20.46 -2.28 16.55
N GLU A 67 20.59 -2.19 17.87
CA GLU A 67 20.05 -1.15 18.80
C GLU A 67 20.24 0.34 18.39
N TYR A 68 20.82 0.60 17.23
CA TYR A 68 21.31 1.88 16.74
C TYR A 68 20.50 2.52 15.59
N ASP A 69 19.46 1.90 15.01
CA ASP A 69 18.64 2.57 13.98
C ASP A 69 17.47 3.37 14.58
N GLU A 70 17.66 4.69 14.66
CA GLU A 70 16.67 5.64 15.20
C GLU A 70 15.34 5.64 14.43
N ASN A 71 15.35 5.45 13.11
CA ASN A 71 14.13 5.48 12.30
C ASN A 71 13.26 4.25 12.60
N ILE A 72 13.88 3.08 12.68
CA ILE A 72 13.17 1.83 13.00
C ILE A 72 12.54 1.90 14.41
N GLN A 73 13.25 2.48 15.38
CA GLN A 73 12.72 2.70 16.73
C GLN A 73 11.56 3.71 16.74
N ARG A 74 11.66 4.78 15.93
CA ARG A 74 10.57 5.74 15.76
C ARG A 74 9.32 5.07 15.17
N ILE A 75 9.47 4.31 14.08
CA ILE A 75 8.36 3.59 13.45
C ILE A 75 7.72 2.61 14.44
N TYR A 76 8.53 1.88 15.21
CA TYR A 76 8.01 0.98 16.25
C TYR A 76 7.24 1.70 17.35
N THR A 77 7.71 2.88 17.77
CA THR A 77 7.03 3.71 18.76
C THR A 77 5.65 4.14 18.25
N LEU A 78 5.56 4.44 16.95
CA LEU A 78 4.33 4.84 16.26
C LEU A 78 3.43 3.66 15.85
N ARG A 79 3.81 2.40 16.10
CA ARG A 79 3.12 1.19 15.60
C ARG A 79 1.60 1.19 15.80
N ASN A 80 1.11 1.66 16.95
CA ASN A 80 -0.33 1.67 17.24
C ASN A 80 -1.07 2.65 16.31
N ALA A 81 -0.47 3.79 15.98
CA ALA A 81 -1.04 4.73 15.02
C ALA A 81 -1.08 4.10 13.62
N TYR A 82 0.02 3.47 13.16
CA TYR A 82 0.05 2.76 11.88
C TYR A 82 -1.04 1.67 11.79
N ILE A 83 -1.20 0.85 12.84
CA ILE A 83 -2.24 -0.19 12.92
C ILE A 83 -3.66 0.41 12.86
N GLN A 84 -3.86 1.59 13.45
CA GLN A 84 -5.17 2.27 13.46
C GLN A 84 -5.52 2.91 12.11
N THR A 85 -4.54 3.40 11.36
CA THR A 85 -4.78 4.19 10.14
C THR A 85 -4.69 3.39 8.84
N ILE A 86 -4.02 2.23 8.83
CA ILE A 86 -3.68 1.51 7.58
C ILE A 86 -4.88 1.15 6.70
N ASP A 87 -5.97 0.65 7.29
CA ASP A 87 -7.13 0.21 6.52
C ASP A 87 -7.80 1.39 5.77
N ASP A 88 -7.90 2.55 6.43
CA ASP A 88 -8.44 3.79 5.84
C ASP A 88 -7.54 4.32 4.73
N VAL A 89 -6.21 4.27 4.92
CA VAL A 89 -5.23 4.66 3.88
C VAL A 89 -5.36 3.78 2.64
N ILE A 90 -5.51 2.46 2.82
CA ILE A 90 -5.71 1.54 1.69
C ILE A 90 -7.05 1.78 1.00
N LEU A 91 -8.13 2.02 1.74
CA LEU A 91 -9.42 2.40 1.15
C LEU A 91 -9.32 3.71 0.36
N PHE A 92 -8.57 4.70 0.85
CA PHE A 92 -8.30 5.95 0.13
C PHE A 92 -7.53 5.70 -1.17
N LEU A 93 -6.43 4.92 -1.13
CA LEU A 93 -5.64 4.59 -2.31
C LEU A 93 -6.42 3.78 -3.36
N GLN A 94 -7.43 3.01 -2.93
CA GLN A 94 -8.36 2.31 -3.81
C GLN A 94 -9.50 3.20 -4.34
N GLY A 95 -9.54 4.49 -3.99
CA GLY A 95 -10.61 5.41 -4.38
C GLY A 95 -11.95 5.18 -3.66
N LYS A 96 -11.96 4.37 -2.58
CA LYS A 96 -13.17 4.03 -1.82
C LYS A 96 -13.44 4.99 -0.66
N ASN A 97 -12.44 5.77 -0.24
CA ASN A 97 -12.57 6.81 0.78
C ASN A 97 -11.91 8.14 0.33
N PRO A 98 -12.44 8.82 -0.70
CA PRO A 98 -11.83 10.04 -1.24
C PRO A 98 -11.84 11.21 -0.23
N THR A 99 -12.76 11.22 0.73
CA THR A 99 -12.85 12.27 1.76
C THR A 99 -11.64 12.33 2.68
N LEU A 100 -10.88 11.23 2.80
CA LEU A 100 -9.66 11.17 3.60
C LEU A 100 -8.54 12.07 3.06
N ALA A 101 -8.60 12.45 1.77
CA ALA A 101 -7.61 13.28 1.11
C ALA A 101 -7.34 14.59 1.87
N HIS A 102 -8.38 15.27 2.35
CA HIS A 102 -8.23 16.54 3.08
C HIS A 102 -7.51 16.38 4.42
N PHE A 103 -7.72 15.26 5.12
CA PHE A 103 -7.07 14.98 6.40
C PHE A 103 -5.61 14.60 6.22
N ILE A 104 -5.33 13.77 5.21
CA ILE A 104 -3.97 13.39 4.84
C ILE A 104 -3.18 14.61 4.34
N ALA A 105 -3.73 15.39 3.42
CA ALA A 105 -3.05 16.55 2.83
C ALA A 105 -2.72 17.67 3.84
N ARG A 106 -3.45 17.73 4.96
CA ARG A 106 -3.21 18.61 6.11
C ARG A 106 -2.23 18.03 7.14
N ARG A 107 -1.72 16.81 6.94
CA ARG A 107 -0.80 16.10 7.86
C ARG A 107 -1.36 15.91 9.27
N ASN A 108 -2.68 15.78 9.40
CA ASN A 108 -3.38 15.62 10.69
C ASN A 108 -3.95 14.21 10.88
N PHE A 109 -3.45 13.22 10.14
CA PHE A 109 -4.00 11.86 10.13
C PHE A 109 -2.93 10.78 10.19
N LEU A 110 -1.90 10.87 9.35
CA LEU A 110 -0.88 9.83 9.23
C LEU A 110 0.16 9.95 10.35
N PRO A 111 0.63 8.85 10.96
CA PRO A 111 1.92 8.83 11.62
C PRO A 111 3.05 9.00 10.58
N GLU A 112 4.11 9.69 10.98
CA GLU A 112 5.18 10.13 10.07
C GLU A 112 6.57 9.82 10.66
N ALA A 113 7.40 9.08 9.94
CA ALA A 113 8.80 8.82 10.26
C ALA A 113 9.76 9.44 9.22
N SER A 114 10.97 8.90 9.05
CA SER A 114 12.03 9.57 8.30
C SER A 114 11.70 9.86 6.83
N ARG A 115 10.75 9.14 6.20
CA ARG A 115 10.31 9.44 4.83
C ARG A 115 9.74 10.86 4.73
N PHE A 116 9.08 11.34 5.76
CA PHE A 116 8.44 12.66 5.76
C PHE A 116 9.41 13.83 5.91
N ALA A 117 10.67 13.59 6.32
CA ALA A 117 11.69 14.64 6.44
C ALA A 117 12.08 15.24 5.08
N GLN A 118 11.88 14.51 3.98
CA GLN A 118 12.17 14.98 2.62
C GLN A 118 11.09 15.93 2.07
N LEU A 119 9.95 16.08 2.77
CA LEU A 119 8.81 16.86 2.28
C LEU A 119 8.97 18.37 2.46
N ASP A 120 9.84 18.83 3.35
CA ASP A 120 10.07 20.26 3.59
C ASP A 120 10.62 20.95 2.32
N ASP A 121 11.34 20.22 1.46
CA ASP A 121 11.81 20.69 0.16
C ASP A 121 10.73 20.64 -0.95
N LEU A 122 9.64 19.87 -0.74
CA LEU A 122 8.60 19.61 -1.74
C LEU A 122 7.37 20.53 -1.61
N GLU A 123 7.22 21.32 -0.54
CA GLU A 123 6.10 22.26 -0.40
C GLU A 123 5.98 23.24 -1.59
N TRP A 124 7.10 23.61 -2.20
CA TRP A 124 7.12 24.43 -3.41
C TRP A 124 6.66 23.68 -4.67
N ALA A 125 6.93 22.37 -4.76
CA ALA A 125 6.58 21.53 -5.92
C ALA A 125 5.10 21.10 -5.93
N PHE A 126 4.42 21.11 -4.79
CA PHE A 126 2.98 20.81 -4.70
C PHE A 126 2.07 21.93 -5.24
N GLY A 127 2.62 23.09 -5.61
CA GLY A 127 1.84 24.29 -5.97
C GLY A 127 0.74 24.07 -7.02
N THR A 128 0.90 23.11 -7.94
CA THR A 128 -0.10 22.77 -8.97
C THR A 128 -0.81 21.42 -8.73
N MET A 129 -0.43 20.64 -7.72
CA MET A 129 -1.05 19.34 -7.44
C MET A 129 -2.38 19.51 -6.71
N GLY A 130 -3.40 18.77 -7.16
CA GLY A 130 -4.68 18.71 -6.46
C GLY A 130 -4.52 18.11 -5.05
N VAL A 131 -5.43 18.46 -4.14
CA VAL A 131 -5.45 17.94 -2.75
C VAL A 131 -5.38 16.41 -2.72
N GLU A 132 -6.05 15.75 -3.67
CA GLU A 132 -6.06 14.30 -3.79
C GLU A 132 -4.68 13.74 -4.17
N ASP A 133 -3.97 14.35 -5.12
CA ASP A 133 -2.65 13.88 -5.54
C ASP A 133 -1.60 14.11 -4.45
N LYS A 134 -1.68 15.24 -3.75
CA LYS A 134 -0.86 15.48 -2.54
C LYS A 134 -1.12 14.39 -1.50
N ALA A 135 -2.38 14.06 -1.25
CA ALA A 135 -2.73 13.01 -0.30
C ALA A 135 -2.25 11.62 -0.74
N LYS A 136 -2.34 11.27 -2.02
CA LYS A 136 -1.78 10.02 -2.57
C LYS A 136 -0.27 9.95 -2.37
N HIS A 137 0.45 11.04 -2.63
CA HIS A 137 1.89 11.09 -2.39
C HIS A 137 2.24 10.87 -0.91
N LEU A 138 1.57 11.55 0.00
CA LEU A 138 1.78 11.37 1.45
C LEU A 138 1.43 9.94 1.91
N ALA A 139 0.37 9.35 1.35
CA ALA A 139 0.00 7.96 1.61
C ALA A 139 1.09 6.99 1.11
N THR A 140 1.74 7.28 -0.03
CA THR A 140 2.90 6.50 -0.51
C THR A 140 4.05 6.58 0.48
N MET A 141 4.43 7.77 0.94
CA MET A 141 5.50 7.95 1.94
C MET A 141 5.21 7.18 3.24
N TYR A 142 3.94 7.18 3.68
CA TYR A 142 3.47 6.39 4.81
C TYR A 142 3.64 4.87 4.61
N LEU A 143 3.34 4.35 3.41
CA LEU A 143 3.60 2.93 3.10
C LEU A 143 5.10 2.62 3.00
N GLU A 144 5.92 3.58 2.56
CA GLU A 144 7.37 3.45 2.56
C GLU A 144 7.97 3.39 3.97
N ASP A 145 7.48 4.16 4.93
CA ASP A 145 7.89 4.05 6.35
C ASP A 145 7.68 2.63 6.86
N ILE A 146 6.48 2.06 6.64
CA ILE A 146 6.17 0.68 7.03
C ILE A 146 7.09 -0.31 6.30
N SER A 147 7.41 -0.04 5.03
CA SER A 147 8.28 -0.90 4.23
C SER A 147 9.73 -0.89 4.73
N ASP A 148 10.22 0.24 5.22
CA ASP A 148 11.54 0.33 5.86
C ASP A 148 11.58 -0.53 7.14
N TYR A 149 10.50 -0.52 7.93
CA TYR A 149 10.38 -1.39 9.10
C TYR A 149 10.41 -2.89 8.74
N ILE A 150 9.73 -3.28 7.66
CA ILE A 150 9.66 -4.70 7.23
C ILE A 150 11.02 -5.22 6.73
N LYS A 151 11.87 -4.33 6.20
CA LYS A 151 13.20 -4.68 5.68
C LYS A 151 14.28 -4.78 6.76
N ALA A 152 14.06 -4.17 7.92
CA ALA A 152 14.98 -4.18 9.05
C ALA A 152 14.99 -5.53 9.78
#